data_AF-A0A9Y4U3A7-F1
#
_entry.id   AF-A0A9Y4U3A7-F1
#
_cell.length_a   1.000
_cell.length_b   1.000
_cell.length_c   1.000
_cell.angle_alpha   90.00
_cell.angle_beta   90.00
_cell.angle_gamma   90.00
#
_symmetry.space_group_name_H-M   'P 1'
#
loop_
_entity.id
_entity.type
_entity.pdbx_description
1 polymer ?
#
loop_
_entity_poly.entity_id
_entity_poly.type
_entity_poly.pdbx_seq_one_letter_code
_entity_poly.pdbx_strand_id
1 'polypeptide(L)'
;MFTIITMRDYLPKIIGSESFQEFIGPYRGYDPTVNPSAANVFATAAFRFGHGTVSPILPRLNESFQEHERFCHLRMHATFFSPWRIVNEGGIEPILRGMIGSAASVASSKMLVAEEVTERLILMNSVERMDLASMNMQRGRDHGLPGYNDWRKFCGLRRVRTLKDLAEVVGDYRVAEKVLNIYKHVDNIDVWLGGLLESLLPGARTGPLFACLIGKQMKMIRDGDRFWWSAEGIFTQQQKNELLQFSLSRLICDNSDVGEVLPDSFQRGTYPCDYVSCDHIPSMNLEAWREKRLDLQQCAYPGTIKNGDFVLSTTSGKLVALYSCSHGFKLKGSAAIVCEGGRWNGQPPQCTDKV
;
A
#
# COMPACT_ATOMS: atom_id res chain seq x y z
N MET A 1 7.98 5.60 -4.39
CA MET A 1 6.68 5.47 -5.09
C MET A 1 5.58 5.00 -4.14
N PHE A 2 5.60 3.76 -3.62
CA PHE A 2 4.54 3.25 -2.72
C PHE A 2 4.24 4.16 -1.53
N THR A 3 5.25 4.60 -0.78
CA THR A 3 5.10 5.52 0.36
C THR A 3 4.40 6.84 0.00
N ILE A 4 4.61 7.34 -1.21
CA ILE A 4 3.97 8.56 -1.73
C ILE A 4 2.50 8.29 -2.00
N ILE A 5 2.19 7.26 -2.80
CA ILE A 5 0.82 6.87 -3.12
C ILE A 5 0.01 6.62 -1.84
N THR A 6 0.59 5.88 -0.88
CA THR A 6 -0.08 5.59 0.40
C THR A 6 -0.39 6.84 1.20
N MET A 7 0.58 7.73 1.41
CA MET A 7 0.39 8.90 2.29
C MET A 7 -0.34 10.06 1.60
N ARG A 8 -0.13 10.27 0.31
CA ARG A 8 -0.70 11.40 -0.45
C ARG A 8 -2.10 11.06 -0.98
N ASP A 9 -2.27 9.88 -1.56
CA ASP A 9 -3.45 9.58 -2.37
C ASP A 9 -4.46 8.70 -1.63
N TYR A 10 -3.97 7.68 -0.90
CA TYR A 10 -4.81 6.69 -0.24
C TYR A 10 -5.28 7.13 1.15
N LEU A 11 -4.36 7.41 2.09
CA LEU A 11 -4.73 7.63 3.48
C LEU A 11 -5.72 8.77 3.72
N PRO A 12 -5.59 9.96 3.10
CA PRO A 12 -6.57 11.03 3.29
C PRO A 12 -7.99 10.63 2.90
N LYS A 13 -8.16 9.72 1.93
CA LYS A 13 -9.46 9.18 1.53
C LYS A 13 -9.99 8.09 2.47
N ILE A 14 -9.09 7.43 3.20
CA ILE A 14 -9.45 6.40 4.18
C ILE A 14 -9.88 7.02 5.50
N ILE A 15 -9.05 7.88 6.08
CA ILE A 15 -9.29 8.44 7.42
C ILE A 15 -9.96 9.82 7.39
N GLY A 16 -10.06 10.44 6.22
CA GLY A 16 -10.57 11.81 6.04
C GLY A 16 -9.45 12.85 6.16
N SER A 17 -9.58 13.96 5.42
CA SER A 17 -8.55 15.01 5.36
C SER A 17 -8.30 15.69 6.70
N GLU A 18 -9.35 15.91 7.50
CA GLU A 18 -9.24 16.52 8.83
C GLU A 18 -8.43 15.62 9.79
N SER A 19 -8.81 14.33 9.88
CA SER A 19 -8.08 13.37 10.70
C SER A 19 -6.66 13.10 10.19
N PHE A 20 -6.43 13.17 8.88
CA PHE A 20 -5.07 13.12 8.33
C PHE A 20 -4.23 14.29 8.82
N GLN A 21 -4.77 15.51 8.79
CA GLN A 21 -4.06 16.69 9.27
C GLN A 21 -3.82 16.63 10.79
N GLU A 22 -4.80 16.14 11.56
CA GLU A 22 -4.70 15.99 13.01
C GLU A 22 -3.67 14.93 13.43
N PHE A 23 -3.79 13.71 12.90
CA PHE A 23 -3.00 12.58 13.38
C PHE A 23 -1.66 12.39 12.67
N ILE A 24 -1.51 12.89 11.43
CA ILE A 24 -0.30 12.69 10.62
C ILE A 24 0.40 14.04 10.39
N GLY A 25 -0.34 15.01 9.85
CA GLY A 25 0.13 16.36 9.55
C GLY A 25 1.33 16.41 8.59
N PRO A 26 1.99 17.57 8.44
CA PRO A 26 3.20 17.69 7.62
C PRO A 26 4.37 16.91 8.24
N TYR A 27 5.24 16.36 7.38
CA TYR A 27 6.46 15.69 7.81
C TYR A 27 7.48 16.70 8.36
N ARG A 28 8.07 16.40 9.52
CA ARG A 28 9.01 17.29 10.22
C ARG A 28 10.45 16.77 10.27
N GLY A 29 10.73 15.65 9.59
CA GLY A 29 12.02 14.97 9.66
C GLY A 29 11.92 13.63 10.39
N TYR A 30 13.00 12.86 10.27
CA TYR A 30 13.13 11.56 10.90
C TYR A 30 13.40 11.75 12.40
N ASP A 31 12.67 11.00 13.23
CA ASP A 31 12.84 10.97 14.67
C ASP A 31 13.28 9.56 15.11
N PRO A 32 14.55 9.38 15.54
CA PRO A 32 15.06 8.08 15.96
C PRO A 32 14.44 7.57 17.27
N THR A 33 13.69 8.39 18.01
CA THR A 33 13.00 7.99 19.24
C THR A 33 11.62 7.40 19.00
N VAL A 34 11.07 7.56 17.79
CA VAL A 34 9.78 6.98 17.39
C VAL A 34 9.96 5.50 17.11
N ASN A 35 9.05 4.67 17.66
CA ASN A 35 8.99 3.25 17.34
C ASN A 35 8.09 3.03 16.09
N PRO A 36 8.64 2.64 14.93
CA PRO A 36 7.86 2.45 13.71
C PRO A 36 7.14 1.08 13.65
N SER A 37 7.30 0.23 14.67
CA SER A 37 6.70 -1.11 14.68
C SER A 37 5.18 -1.05 14.55
N ALA A 38 4.61 -2.00 13.79
CA ALA A 38 3.16 -2.13 13.68
C ALA A 38 2.56 -2.54 15.03
N ALA A 39 1.68 -1.70 15.58
CA ALA A 39 0.97 -2.00 16.81
C ALA A 39 0.01 -3.20 16.61
N ASN A 40 -0.16 -4.01 17.65
CA ASN A 40 -1.03 -5.18 17.61
C ASN A 40 -2.47 -4.82 17.18
N VAL A 41 -3.04 -3.76 17.76
CA VAL A 41 -4.40 -3.29 17.39
C VAL A 41 -4.50 -2.83 15.94
N PHE A 42 -3.43 -2.29 15.36
CA PHE A 42 -3.42 -1.83 13.98
C PHE A 42 -3.51 -3.02 13.03
N ALA A 43 -2.63 -4.02 13.19
CA ALA A 43 -2.56 -5.20 12.33
C ALA A 43 -3.75 -6.16 12.52
N THR A 44 -4.25 -6.26 13.75
CA THR A 44 -5.27 -7.26 14.11
C THR A 44 -6.69 -6.74 13.97
N ALA A 45 -6.90 -5.41 14.05
CA ALA A 45 -8.23 -4.81 13.97
C ALA A 45 -8.29 -3.61 13.02
N ALA A 46 -7.60 -2.51 13.33
CA ALA A 46 -7.90 -1.22 12.67
C ALA A 46 -7.70 -1.27 11.15
N PHE A 47 -6.59 -1.83 10.66
CA PHE A 47 -6.31 -1.89 9.22
C PHE A 47 -7.11 -3.00 8.49
N ARG A 48 -7.86 -3.83 9.23
CA ARG A 48 -8.82 -4.79 8.68
C ARG A 48 -10.18 -4.17 8.38
N PHE A 49 -10.33 -2.85 8.50
CA PHE A 49 -11.52 -2.13 8.00
C PHE A 49 -11.76 -2.42 6.52
N GLY A 50 -10.69 -2.67 5.74
CA GLY A 50 -10.77 -3.00 4.32
C GLY A 50 -11.56 -4.28 4.00
N HIS A 51 -11.78 -5.17 4.97
CA HIS A 51 -12.69 -6.30 4.76
C HIS A 51 -14.14 -5.85 4.54
N GLY A 52 -14.55 -4.71 5.11
CA GLY A 52 -15.84 -4.09 4.85
C GLY A 52 -15.94 -3.37 3.50
N THR A 53 -14.83 -3.25 2.76
CA THR A 53 -14.80 -2.65 1.42
C THR A 53 -14.69 -3.67 0.29
N VAL A 54 -14.63 -4.97 0.62
CA VAL A 54 -14.57 -6.05 -0.37
C VAL A 54 -15.89 -6.14 -1.11
N SER A 55 -15.82 -6.04 -2.44
CA SER A 55 -16.98 -6.19 -3.31
C SER A 55 -17.37 -7.67 -3.46
N PRO A 56 -18.67 -8.01 -3.52
CA PRO A 56 -19.10 -9.38 -3.78
C PRO A 56 -18.80 -9.84 -5.22
N ILE A 57 -18.52 -8.88 -6.11
CA ILE A 57 -18.26 -9.09 -7.52
C ILE A 57 -16.89 -8.48 -7.85
N LEU A 58 -16.06 -9.23 -8.56
CA LEU A 58 -14.87 -8.74 -9.24
C LEU A 58 -15.28 -8.34 -10.68
N PRO A 59 -15.42 -7.03 -10.97
CA PRO A 59 -15.78 -6.57 -12.30
C PRO A 59 -14.61 -6.82 -13.26
N ARG A 60 -14.95 -7.20 -14.48
CA ARG A 60 -14.01 -7.35 -15.59
C ARG A 60 -14.56 -6.57 -16.77
N LEU A 61 -13.81 -5.56 -17.21
CA LEU A 61 -14.27 -4.59 -18.20
C LEU A 61 -13.41 -4.63 -19.48
N ASN A 62 -14.05 -4.39 -20.63
CA ASN A 62 -13.36 -4.24 -21.91
C ASN A 62 -12.72 -2.84 -22.05
N GLU A 63 -12.14 -2.55 -23.20
CA GLU A 63 -11.45 -1.28 -23.50
C GLU A 63 -12.35 -0.05 -23.42
N SER A 64 -13.66 -0.20 -23.62
CA SER A 64 -14.65 0.88 -23.50
C SER A 64 -15.30 0.95 -22.11
N PHE A 65 -14.67 0.33 -21.10
CA PHE A 65 -15.17 0.26 -19.71
C PHE A 65 -16.59 -0.32 -19.59
N GLN A 66 -17.00 -1.17 -20.54
CA GLN A 66 -18.23 -1.96 -20.46
C GLN A 66 -17.92 -3.38 -19.98
N GLU A 67 -18.95 -4.15 -19.62
CA GLU A 67 -18.74 -5.57 -19.28
C GLU A 67 -18.02 -6.30 -20.42
N HIS A 68 -16.98 -7.05 -20.07
CA HIS A 68 -16.19 -7.76 -21.07
C HIS A 68 -16.98 -8.93 -21.66
N GLU A 69 -17.04 -8.98 -22.99
CA GLU A 69 -17.82 -9.91 -23.81
C GLU A 69 -17.44 -11.38 -23.60
N ARG A 70 -16.16 -11.66 -23.34
CA ARG A 70 -15.64 -13.02 -23.13
C ARG A 70 -15.41 -13.34 -21.66
N PHE A 71 -15.03 -12.33 -20.88
CA PHE A 71 -14.60 -12.49 -19.50
C PHE A 71 -15.57 -11.75 -18.57
N CYS A 72 -16.78 -12.29 -18.41
CA CYS A 72 -17.86 -11.69 -17.61
C CYS A 72 -17.47 -11.45 -16.15
N HIS A 73 -18.25 -10.69 -15.39
CA HIS A 73 -17.96 -10.47 -13.98
C HIS A 73 -17.85 -11.78 -13.16
N LEU A 74 -16.96 -11.82 -12.17
CA LEU A 74 -16.75 -12.99 -11.31
C LEU A 74 -17.32 -12.73 -9.92
N ARG A 75 -17.88 -13.77 -9.29
CA ARG A 75 -18.12 -13.76 -7.84
C ARG A 75 -16.80 -13.84 -7.10
N MET A 76 -16.64 -13.06 -6.04
CA MET A 76 -15.36 -12.95 -5.33
C MET A 76 -14.85 -14.31 -4.79
N HIS A 77 -15.73 -15.18 -4.29
CA HIS A 77 -15.31 -16.52 -3.81
C HIS A 77 -14.67 -17.39 -4.90
N ALA A 78 -14.99 -17.16 -6.18
CA ALA A 78 -14.43 -17.92 -7.30
C ALA A 78 -13.05 -17.41 -7.75
N THR A 79 -12.52 -16.36 -7.13
CA THR A 79 -11.23 -15.74 -7.47
C THR A 79 -10.12 -16.08 -6.47
N PHE A 80 -10.47 -16.48 -5.25
CA PHE A 80 -9.49 -16.86 -4.24
C PHE A 80 -8.59 -17.99 -4.75
N PHE A 81 -7.28 -17.80 -4.61
CA PHE A 81 -6.24 -18.76 -5.00
C PHE A 81 -6.34 -19.27 -6.45
N SER A 82 -6.85 -18.44 -7.35
CA SER A 82 -7.09 -18.80 -8.77
C SER A 82 -6.21 -18.02 -9.74
N PRO A 83 -4.85 -18.10 -9.65
CA PRO A 83 -3.95 -17.34 -10.54
C PRO A 83 -4.07 -17.76 -12.00
N TRP A 84 -4.54 -18.98 -12.27
CA TRP A 84 -4.81 -19.48 -13.62
C TRP A 84 -5.79 -18.59 -14.40
N ARG A 85 -6.67 -17.85 -13.72
CA ARG A 85 -7.58 -16.90 -14.37
C ARG A 85 -6.83 -15.75 -15.04
N ILE A 86 -5.74 -15.27 -14.45
CA ILE A 86 -4.93 -14.23 -15.07
C ILE A 86 -4.29 -14.78 -16.36
N VAL A 87 -3.75 -16.00 -16.30
CA VAL A 87 -3.05 -16.62 -17.43
C VAL A 87 -4.01 -16.98 -18.57
N ASN A 88 -5.20 -17.49 -18.25
CA ASN A 88 -6.11 -18.09 -19.23
C ASN A 88 -7.36 -17.22 -19.54
N GLU A 89 -7.66 -16.20 -18.75
CA GLU A 89 -8.88 -15.38 -18.87
C GLU A 89 -8.59 -13.89 -19.11
N GLY A 90 -7.64 -13.60 -20.00
CA GLY A 90 -7.46 -12.25 -20.56
C GLY A 90 -6.47 -11.35 -19.86
N GLY A 91 -5.52 -11.89 -19.09
CA GLY A 91 -4.47 -11.11 -18.46
C GLY A 91 -4.96 -10.33 -17.24
N ILE A 92 -4.35 -9.17 -17.01
CA ILE A 92 -4.66 -8.29 -15.87
C ILE A 92 -5.54 -7.10 -16.28
N GLU A 93 -5.59 -6.78 -17.57
CA GLU A 93 -6.20 -5.58 -18.13
C GLU A 93 -7.71 -5.49 -17.83
N PRO A 94 -8.52 -6.57 -18.00
CA PRO A 94 -9.93 -6.51 -17.66
C PRO A 94 -10.18 -6.24 -16.17
N ILE A 95 -9.32 -6.79 -15.32
CA ILE A 95 -9.39 -6.65 -13.86
C ILE A 95 -8.97 -5.23 -13.48
N LEU A 96 -7.89 -4.70 -14.05
CA LEU A 96 -7.42 -3.34 -13.80
C LEU A 96 -8.47 -2.30 -14.19
N ARG A 97 -9.09 -2.44 -15.38
CA ARG A 97 -10.23 -1.58 -15.79
C ARG A 97 -11.40 -1.73 -14.82
N GLY A 98 -11.70 -2.94 -14.38
CA GLY A 98 -12.71 -3.20 -13.34
C GLY A 98 -12.41 -2.50 -12.01
N MET A 99 -11.15 -2.51 -11.56
CA MET A 99 -10.71 -1.89 -10.31
C MET A 99 -10.82 -0.36 -10.33
N ILE A 100 -10.45 0.29 -11.43
CA ILE A 100 -10.53 1.77 -11.54
C ILE A 100 -11.90 2.25 -12.05
N GLY A 101 -12.64 1.39 -12.74
CA GLY A 101 -13.94 1.69 -13.35
C GLY A 101 -15.16 1.42 -12.48
N SER A 102 -14.99 0.67 -11.39
CA SER A 102 -16.11 0.27 -10.52
C SER A 102 -15.98 0.85 -9.13
N ALA A 103 -17.12 1.10 -8.49
CA ALA A 103 -17.13 1.59 -7.11
C ALA A 103 -16.71 0.49 -6.13
N ALA A 104 -15.88 0.85 -5.15
CA ALA A 104 -15.64 0.02 -3.98
C ALA A 104 -16.94 -0.15 -3.17
N SER A 105 -17.09 -1.30 -2.50
CA SER A 105 -18.17 -1.49 -1.55
C SER A 105 -17.96 -0.62 -0.30
N VAL A 106 -19.06 -0.22 0.32
CA VAL A 106 -19.05 0.62 1.52
C VAL A 106 -19.80 -0.12 2.62
N ALA A 107 -19.15 -0.31 3.76
CA ALA A 107 -19.77 -0.85 4.95
C ALA A 107 -20.94 0.04 5.39
N SER A 108 -22.09 -0.57 5.65
CA SER A 108 -23.32 0.11 6.05
C SER A 108 -24.10 -0.73 7.06
N SER A 109 -25.13 -0.14 7.67
CA SER A 109 -26.02 -0.88 8.58
C SER A 109 -26.75 -2.06 7.92
N LYS A 110 -26.86 -2.06 6.58
CA LYS A 110 -27.45 -3.16 5.81
C LYS A 110 -26.46 -4.26 5.46
N MET A 111 -25.20 -3.91 5.24
CA MET A 111 -24.14 -4.82 4.84
C MET A 111 -22.80 -4.28 5.35
N LEU A 112 -22.29 -4.85 6.44
CA LEU A 112 -20.98 -4.51 6.98
C LEU A 112 -19.86 -5.19 6.20
N VAL A 113 -20.08 -6.44 5.80
CA VAL A 113 -19.12 -7.30 5.09
C VAL A 113 -19.90 -8.12 4.07
N ALA A 114 -19.35 -8.32 2.88
CA ALA A 114 -19.99 -9.11 1.83
C ALA A 114 -20.02 -10.61 2.17
N GLU A 115 -21.12 -11.29 1.81
CA GLU A 115 -21.30 -12.74 2.03
C GLU A 115 -20.20 -13.60 1.41
N GLU A 116 -19.54 -13.09 0.37
CA GLU A 116 -18.44 -13.77 -0.30
C GLU A 116 -17.23 -14.04 0.62
N VAL A 117 -17.08 -13.27 1.69
CA VAL A 117 -16.01 -13.46 2.69
C VAL A 117 -16.54 -13.89 4.07
N THR A 118 -17.85 -13.91 4.31
CA THR A 118 -18.42 -14.43 5.57
C THR A 118 -18.98 -15.85 5.42
N GLU A 119 -19.53 -16.22 4.27
CA GLU A 119 -20.17 -17.53 4.05
C GLU A 119 -19.40 -18.42 3.06
N ARG A 120 -18.49 -17.81 2.28
CA ARG A 120 -17.85 -18.43 1.11
C ARG A 120 -16.33 -18.25 1.07
N LEU A 121 -15.71 -17.81 2.16
CA LEU A 121 -14.25 -17.70 2.20
C LEU A 121 -13.63 -19.10 2.09
N ILE A 122 -12.71 -19.25 1.15
CA ILE A 122 -11.92 -20.47 0.94
C ILE A 122 -10.51 -20.22 1.49
N LEU A 123 -9.87 -21.22 2.09
CA LEU A 123 -8.46 -21.21 2.48
C LEU A 123 -7.74 -22.38 1.79
N MET A 124 -6.50 -22.18 1.29
CA MET A 124 -5.76 -23.19 0.50
C MET A 124 -5.67 -24.58 1.15
N ASN A 125 -5.68 -24.64 2.48
CA ASN A 125 -5.48 -25.88 3.24
C ASN A 125 -6.71 -26.27 4.08
N SER A 126 -7.90 -25.73 3.77
CA SER A 126 -9.15 -26.07 4.44
C SER A 126 -10.19 -26.53 3.42
N VAL A 127 -10.88 -27.63 3.72
CA VAL A 127 -12.05 -28.07 2.95
C VAL A 127 -13.30 -27.27 3.35
N GLU A 128 -13.30 -26.70 4.56
CA GLU A 128 -14.43 -25.95 5.11
C GLU A 128 -14.38 -24.48 4.67
N ARG A 129 -15.58 -23.94 4.39
CA ARG A 129 -15.78 -22.51 4.19
C ARG A 129 -15.64 -21.79 5.52
N MET A 130 -14.97 -20.66 5.49
CA MET A 130 -14.69 -19.85 6.67
C MET A 130 -15.49 -18.56 6.66
N ASP A 131 -15.63 -17.97 7.85
CA ASP A 131 -16.18 -16.63 8.03
C ASP A 131 -15.07 -15.67 8.44
N LEU A 132 -14.69 -14.76 7.54
CA LEU A 132 -13.66 -13.76 7.78
C LEU A 132 -14.01 -12.83 8.96
N ALA A 133 -15.27 -12.47 9.13
CA ALA A 133 -15.72 -11.59 10.21
C ALA A 133 -15.58 -12.30 11.56
N SER A 134 -16.05 -13.54 11.66
CA SER A 134 -15.87 -14.39 12.84
C SER A 134 -14.39 -14.62 13.15
N MET A 135 -13.55 -14.87 12.14
CA MET A 135 -12.11 -15.00 12.31
C MET A 135 -11.46 -13.71 12.82
N ASN A 136 -11.89 -12.52 12.37
CA ASN A 136 -11.35 -11.25 12.86
C ASN A 136 -11.69 -11.03 14.34
N MET A 137 -12.93 -11.30 14.75
CA MET A 137 -13.33 -11.21 16.17
C MET A 137 -12.54 -12.21 17.01
N GLN A 138 -12.44 -13.47 16.57
CA GLN A 138 -11.69 -14.49 17.29
C GLN A 138 -10.19 -14.16 17.37
N ARG A 139 -9.59 -13.61 16.31
CA ARG A 139 -8.19 -13.18 16.30
C ARG A 139 -7.95 -11.99 17.22
N GLY A 140 -8.89 -11.06 17.34
CA GLY A 140 -8.83 -9.97 18.32
C GLY A 140 -8.72 -10.49 19.75
N ARG A 141 -9.50 -11.53 20.09
CA ARG A 141 -9.48 -12.19 21.40
C ARG A 141 -8.19 -12.97 21.65
N ASP A 142 -7.75 -13.74 20.65
CA ASP A 142 -6.46 -14.46 20.64
C ASP A 142 -5.28 -13.51 20.92
N HIS A 143 -5.30 -12.34 20.31
CA HIS A 143 -4.28 -11.30 20.50
C HIS A 143 -4.44 -10.47 21.78
N GLY A 144 -5.42 -10.79 22.64
CA GLY A 144 -5.67 -10.09 23.89
C GLY A 144 -5.97 -8.60 23.71
N LEU A 145 -6.65 -8.22 22.61
CA LEU A 145 -6.98 -6.81 22.39
C LEU A 145 -7.98 -6.32 23.45
N PRO A 146 -7.74 -5.14 24.08
CA PRO A 146 -8.74 -4.50 24.92
C PRO A 146 -10.04 -4.23 24.17
N GLY A 147 -11.12 -4.10 24.94
CA GLY A 147 -12.45 -3.81 24.41
C GLY A 147 -12.53 -2.45 23.72
N TYR A 148 -13.57 -2.29 22.91
CA TYR A 148 -13.84 -1.10 22.09
C TYR A 148 -13.70 0.23 22.86
N ASN A 149 -14.27 0.31 24.07
CA ASN A 149 -14.26 1.55 24.86
C ASN A 149 -12.89 1.95 25.42
N ASP A 150 -11.97 0.99 25.61
CA ASP A 150 -10.61 1.30 26.03
C ASP A 150 -9.82 1.94 24.88
N TRP A 151 -10.05 1.48 23.66
CA TRP A 151 -9.50 2.11 22.46
C TRP A 151 -10.14 3.46 22.15
N ARG A 152 -11.45 3.63 22.39
CA ARG A 152 -12.08 4.97 22.35
C ARG A 152 -11.39 5.92 23.33
N LYS A 153 -11.17 5.50 24.58
CA LYS A 153 -10.47 6.29 25.59
C LYS A 153 -9.03 6.63 25.15
N PHE A 154 -8.29 5.66 24.61
CA PHE A 154 -6.94 5.88 24.07
C PHE A 154 -6.92 6.97 22.98
N CYS A 155 -7.95 7.02 22.15
CA CYS A 155 -8.12 8.03 21.11
C CYS A 155 -8.76 9.34 21.58
N GLY A 156 -8.98 9.52 22.89
CA GLY A 156 -9.63 10.72 23.44
C GLY A 156 -11.13 10.82 23.11
N LEU A 157 -11.74 9.75 22.59
CA LEU A 157 -13.15 9.69 22.27
C LEU A 157 -13.98 9.39 23.53
N ARG A 158 -15.20 9.93 23.59
CA ARG A 158 -16.14 9.64 24.67
C ARG A 158 -16.45 8.14 24.71
N ARG A 159 -16.33 7.51 25.89
CA ARG A 159 -16.77 6.13 26.12
C ARG A 159 -18.28 6.02 25.93
N VAL A 160 -18.71 4.97 25.26
CA VAL A 160 -20.12 4.57 25.15
C VAL A 160 -20.52 3.93 26.47
N ARG A 161 -21.63 4.36 27.10
CA ARG A 161 -22.10 3.80 28.38
C ARG A 161 -23.46 3.14 28.28
N THR A 162 -24.29 3.64 27.37
CA THR A 162 -25.69 3.23 27.23
C THR A 162 -25.98 2.79 25.79
N LEU A 163 -27.09 2.09 25.61
CA LEU A 163 -27.61 1.78 24.27
C LEU A 163 -27.80 3.05 23.42
N LYS A 164 -28.24 4.15 24.04
CA LYS A 164 -28.41 5.43 23.36
C LYS A 164 -27.08 6.00 22.87
N ASP A 165 -26.04 5.97 23.69
CA ASP A 165 -24.70 6.39 23.26
C ASP A 165 -24.20 5.52 22.09
N LEU A 166 -24.46 4.20 22.14
CA LEU A 166 -24.04 3.27 21.08
C LEU A 166 -24.80 3.58 19.78
N ALA A 167 -26.12 3.79 19.86
CA ALA A 167 -26.95 4.14 18.72
C ALA A 167 -26.53 5.46 18.06
N GLU A 168 -26.07 6.44 18.84
CA GLU A 168 -25.55 7.71 18.32
C GLU A 168 -24.26 7.50 17.52
N VAL A 169 -23.33 6.70 18.03
CA VAL A 169 -22.07 6.40 17.34
C VAL A 169 -22.29 5.58 16.06
N VAL A 170 -23.20 4.61 16.12
CA VAL A 170 -23.52 3.71 15.00
C VAL A 170 -24.41 4.40 13.94
N GLY A 171 -25.21 5.38 14.34
CA GLY A 171 -26.21 6.01 13.47
C GLY A 171 -27.44 5.13 13.19
N ASP A 172 -27.55 3.97 13.84
CA ASP A 172 -28.67 3.03 13.69
C ASP A 172 -29.00 2.33 15.03
N TYR A 173 -30.14 2.68 15.60
CA TYR A 173 -30.60 2.14 16.89
C TYR A 173 -30.82 0.63 16.85
N ARG A 174 -31.33 0.08 15.73
CA ARG A 174 -31.63 -1.36 15.61
C ARG A 174 -30.34 -2.17 15.57
N VAL A 175 -29.31 -1.66 14.90
CA VAL A 175 -27.98 -2.30 14.90
C VAL A 175 -27.36 -2.24 16.28
N ALA A 176 -27.39 -1.07 16.94
CA ALA A 176 -26.86 -0.91 18.29
C ALA A 176 -27.54 -1.86 19.30
N GLU A 177 -28.87 -2.01 19.22
CA GLU A 177 -29.63 -2.91 20.07
C GLU A 177 -29.24 -4.37 19.86
N LYS A 178 -29.11 -4.81 18.60
CA LYS A 178 -28.63 -6.17 18.28
C LYS A 178 -27.23 -6.44 18.84
N VAL A 179 -26.32 -5.50 18.67
CA VAL A 179 -24.94 -5.61 19.18
C VAL A 179 -24.95 -5.72 20.70
N LEU A 180 -25.67 -4.83 21.40
CA LEU A 180 -25.74 -4.87 22.85
C LEU A 180 -26.41 -6.14 23.37
N ASN A 181 -27.43 -6.65 22.67
CA ASN A 181 -28.08 -7.92 23.01
C ASN A 181 -27.12 -9.11 22.91
N ILE A 182 -26.14 -9.08 22.01
CA ILE A 182 -25.11 -10.13 21.88
C ILE A 182 -24.03 -9.97 22.95
N TYR A 183 -23.41 -8.78 23.03
CA TYR A 183 -22.26 -8.53 23.90
C TYR A 183 -22.61 -8.35 25.38
N LYS A 184 -23.88 -8.10 25.69
CA LYS A 184 -24.46 -7.82 27.02
C LYS A 184 -23.94 -6.55 27.70
N HIS A 185 -22.73 -6.10 27.38
CA HIS A 185 -22.10 -4.90 27.91
C HIS A 185 -21.28 -4.21 26.82
N VAL A 186 -21.33 -2.87 26.77
CA VAL A 186 -20.66 -2.06 25.74
C VAL A 186 -19.13 -2.13 25.80
N ASP A 187 -18.55 -2.37 26.97
CA ASP A 187 -17.10 -2.55 27.11
C ASP A 187 -16.60 -3.88 26.53
N ASN A 188 -17.47 -4.87 26.31
CA ASN A 188 -17.09 -6.18 25.79
C ASN A 188 -17.02 -6.23 24.26
N ILE A 189 -17.43 -5.16 23.57
CA ILE A 189 -17.45 -5.12 22.10
C ILE A 189 -16.02 -5.28 21.57
N ASP A 190 -15.81 -6.26 20.70
CA ASP A 190 -14.53 -6.47 20.01
C ASP A 190 -14.17 -5.22 19.19
N VAL A 191 -12.94 -4.71 19.33
CA VAL A 191 -12.52 -3.44 18.71
C VAL A 191 -12.66 -3.41 17.18
N TRP A 192 -12.48 -4.56 16.51
CA TRP A 192 -12.68 -4.64 15.05
C TRP A 192 -14.14 -4.36 14.66
N LEU A 193 -15.10 -5.00 15.34
CA LEU A 193 -16.52 -4.77 15.10
C LEU A 193 -16.92 -3.36 15.52
N GLY A 194 -16.50 -2.93 16.71
CA GLY A 194 -16.83 -1.62 17.25
C GLY A 194 -16.37 -0.47 16.34
N GLY A 195 -15.15 -0.54 15.80
CA GLY A 195 -14.65 0.45 14.86
C GLY A 195 -15.30 0.43 13.48
N LEU A 196 -15.73 -0.76 12.99
CA LEU A 196 -16.44 -0.89 11.72
C LEU A 196 -17.89 -0.37 11.80
N LEU A 197 -18.49 -0.42 12.99
CA LEU A 197 -19.85 0.04 13.26
C LEU A 197 -19.98 1.56 13.37
N GLU A 198 -18.89 2.30 13.56
CA GLU A 198 -18.96 3.75 13.69
C GLU A 198 -19.38 4.42 12.37
N SER A 199 -20.21 5.45 12.48
CA SER A 199 -20.53 6.31 11.33
C SER A 199 -19.26 6.85 10.69
N LEU A 200 -19.19 6.77 9.36
CA LEU A 200 -18.03 7.24 8.59
C LEU A 200 -17.86 8.75 8.73
N LEU A 201 -16.60 9.20 8.83
CA LEU A 201 -16.28 10.62 8.78
C LEU A 201 -16.54 11.19 7.37
N PRO A 202 -16.84 12.50 7.23
CA PRO A 202 -17.01 13.14 5.93
C PRO A 202 -15.80 12.92 5.00
N GLY A 203 -16.06 12.40 3.79
CA GLY A 203 -15.00 12.11 2.80
C GLY A 203 -14.10 10.92 3.14
N ALA A 204 -14.35 10.21 4.24
CA ALA A 204 -13.54 9.08 4.70
C ALA A 204 -14.19 7.73 4.34
N ARG A 205 -13.49 6.65 4.70
CA ARG A 205 -13.98 5.26 4.68
C ARG A 205 -13.90 4.59 6.05
N THR A 206 -13.61 5.36 7.09
CA THR A 206 -13.58 4.90 8.48
C THR A 206 -14.30 5.88 9.39
N GLY A 207 -14.80 5.39 10.54
CA GLY A 207 -15.23 6.25 11.64
C GLY A 207 -14.08 6.78 12.49
N PRO A 208 -14.38 7.63 13.51
CA PRO A 208 -13.40 8.30 14.36
C PRO A 208 -12.33 7.40 14.99
N LEU A 209 -12.70 6.21 15.48
CA LEU A 209 -11.78 5.31 16.17
C LEU A 209 -10.70 4.77 15.21
N PHE A 210 -11.12 4.26 14.06
CA PHE A 210 -10.17 3.75 13.06
C PHE A 210 -9.37 4.87 12.42
N ALA A 211 -9.94 6.07 12.23
CA ALA A 211 -9.19 7.23 11.78
C ALA A 211 -8.02 7.57 12.73
N CYS A 212 -8.27 7.56 14.04
CA CYS A 212 -7.25 7.75 15.06
C CYS A 212 -6.20 6.63 15.06
N LEU A 213 -6.60 5.35 15.11
CA LEU A 213 -5.66 4.23 15.21
C LEU A 213 -4.79 4.09 13.96
N ILE A 214 -5.38 4.22 12.77
CA ILE A 214 -4.65 4.18 11.50
C ILE A 214 -3.76 5.41 11.37
N GLY A 215 -4.28 6.62 11.63
CA GLY A 215 -3.51 7.86 11.53
C GLY A 215 -2.28 7.86 12.43
N LYS A 216 -2.44 7.50 13.71
CA LYS A 216 -1.31 7.39 14.65
C LYS A 216 -0.27 6.36 14.20
N GLN A 217 -0.69 5.17 13.74
CA GLN A 217 0.26 4.17 13.24
C GLN A 217 1.03 4.67 12.02
N MET A 218 0.35 5.25 11.05
CA MET A 218 0.97 5.72 9.80
C MET A 218 1.92 6.89 10.04
N LYS A 219 1.63 7.76 11.02
CA LYS A 219 2.58 8.78 11.49
C LYS A 219 3.84 8.15 12.09
N MET A 220 3.70 7.14 12.95
CA MET A 220 4.85 6.46 13.56
C MET A 220 5.73 5.76 12.53
N ILE A 221 5.13 5.11 11.53
CA ILE A 221 5.87 4.50 10.41
C ILE A 221 6.63 5.57 9.63
N ARG A 222 5.99 6.70 9.30
CA ARG A 222 6.64 7.79 8.55
C ARG A 222 7.78 8.44 9.33
N ASP A 223 7.50 8.86 10.56
CA ASP A 223 8.43 9.66 11.35
C ASP A 223 9.58 8.81 11.92
N GLY A 224 9.36 7.51 12.15
CA GLY A 224 10.38 6.56 12.60
C GLY A 224 11.16 5.84 11.48
N ASP A 225 10.90 6.15 10.20
CA ASP A 225 11.62 5.57 9.08
C ASP A 225 12.80 6.45 8.64
N ARG A 226 14.02 5.98 8.92
CA ARG A 226 15.26 6.66 8.50
C ARG A 226 15.38 6.80 6.98
N PHE A 227 14.75 5.93 6.21
CA PHE A 227 14.76 5.93 4.75
C PHE A 227 13.48 6.54 4.16
N TRP A 228 12.72 7.28 4.96
CA TRP A 228 11.54 7.99 4.46
C TRP A 228 11.93 8.88 3.27
N TRP A 229 11.20 8.77 2.17
CA TRP A 229 11.62 9.34 0.87
C TRP A 229 11.88 10.86 0.91
N SER A 230 11.17 11.61 1.76
CA SER A 230 11.37 13.06 1.87
C SER A 230 12.40 13.46 2.92
N ALA A 231 13.00 12.51 3.65
CA ALA A 231 14.05 12.78 4.63
C ALA A 231 15.30 13.40 3.97
N GLU A 232 16.09 14.09 4.79
CA GLU A 232 17.35 14.69 4.35
C GLU A 232 18.36 13.61 3.97
N GLY A 233 19.12 13.85 2.88
CA GLY A 233 20.14 12.92 2.41
C GLY A 233 19.64 11.67 1.66
N ILE A 234 18.33 11.38 1.63
CA ILE A 234 17.79 10.20 0.95
C ILE A 234 17.67 10.39 -0.57
N PHE A 235 17.11 11.53 -0.99
CA PHE A 235 17.00 11.92 -2.39
C PHE A 235 17.41 13.38 -2.56
N THR A 236 17.97 13.71 -3.72
CA THR A 236 18.23 15.11 -4.10
C THR A 236 16.91 15.86 -4.31
N GLN A 237 16.94 17.19 -4.30
CA GLN A 237 15.72 17.97 -4.56
C GLN A 237 15.15 17.70 -5.96
N GLN A 238 16.01 17.48 -6.96
CA GLN A 238 15.58 17.12 -8.30
C GLN A 238 14.84 15.77 -8.29
N GLN A 239 15.41 14.75 -7.66
CA GLN A 239 14.78 13.43 -7.51
C GLN A 239 13.45 13.52 -6.75
N LYS A 240 13.37 14.33 -5.69
CA LYS A 240 12.11 14.56 -4.94
C LYS A 240 11.02 15.18 -5.80
N ASN A 241 11.37 16.14 -6.67
CA ASN A 241 10.41 16.76 -7.59
C ASN A 241 9.86 15.74 -8.60
N GLU A 242 10.70 14.86 -9.11
CA GLU A 242 10.30 13.78 -10.03
C GLU A 242 9.44 12.72 -9.33
N LEU A 243 9.80 12.32 -8.11
CA LEU A 243 9.02 11.38 -7.30
C LEU A 243 7.59 11.88 -7.01
N LEU A 244 7.42 13.19 -6.86
CA LEU A 244 6.12 13.81 -6.61
C LEU A 244 5.18 13.79 -7.83
N GLN A 245 5.70 13.60 -9.05
CA GLN A 245 4.87 13.47 -10.26
C GLN A 245 4.21 12.09 -10.36
N PHE A 246 4.81 11.07 -9.73
CA PHE A 246 4.33 9.70 -9.85
C PHE A 246 2.95 9.48 -9.22
N SER A 247 2.11 8.65 -9.84
CA SER A 247 0.76 8.32 -9.38
C SER A 247 0.43 6.84 -9.61
N LEU A 248 -0.62 6.33 -8.96
CA LEU A 248 -1.13 4.98 -9.25
C LEU A 248 -1.60 4.85 -10.71
N SER A 249 -2.17 5.91 -11.27
CA SER A 249 -2.59 5.94 -12.67
C SER A 249 -1.40 5.79 -13.62
N ARG A 250 -0.27 6.47 -13.33
CA ARG A 250 0.98 6.30 -14.11
C ARG A 250 1.53 4.88 -13.99
N LEU A 251 1.49 4.29 -12.78
CA LEU A 251 1.89 2.90 -12.57
C LEU A 251 1.11 1.93 -13.46
N ILE A 252 -0.21 2.11 -13.56
CA ILE A 252 -1.07 1.30 -14.43
C ILE A 252 -0.68 1.49 -15.90
N CYS A 253 -0.55 2.74 -16.35
CA CYS A 253 -0.19 3.06 -17.73
C CYS A 253 1.20 2.54 -18.15
N ASP A 254 2.19 2.51 -17.26
CA ASP A 254 3.55 2.05 -17.57
C ASP A 254 3.68 0.51 -17.60
N ASN A 255 2.74 -0.22 -16.99
CA ASN A 255 2.88 -1.66 -16.72
C ASN A 255 1.67 -2.49 -17.18
N SER A 256 0.82 -1.94 -18.05
CA SER A 256 -0.31 -2.67 -18.63
C SER A 256 -0.73 -2.05 -19.97
N ASP A 257 -1.58 -2.76 -20.72
CA ASP A 257 -2.17 -2.26 -21.97
C ASP A 257 -3.46 -1.44 -21.76
N VAL A 258 -3.65 -0.88 -20.55
CA VAL A 258 -4.77 0.03 -20.28
C VAL A 258 -4.41 1.42 -20.83
N GLY A 259 -5.10 1.85 -21.91
CA GLY A 259 -4.80 3.11 -22.59
C GLY A 259 -5.43 4.37 -21.98
N GLU A 260 -6.50 4.23 -21.20
CA GLU A 260 -7.21 5.35 -20.57
C GLU A 260 -7.42 5.10 -19.08
N VAL A 261 -7.19 6.12 -18.26
CA VAL A 261 -7.28 6.04 -16.79
C VAL A 261 -7.85 7.33 -16.22
N LEU A 262 -8.27 7.29 -14.95
CA LEU A 262 -8.57 8.49 -14.18
C LEU A 262 -7.27 9.16 -13.72
N PRO A 263 -7.18 10.50 -13.67
CA PRO A 263 -6.02 11.18 -13.08
C PRO A 263 -5.72 10.73 -11.64
N ASP A 264 -6.76 10.42 -10.86
CA ASP A 264 -6.69 9.83 -9.52
C ASP A 264 -7.48 8.51 -9.49
N SER A 265 -6.77 7.38 -9.65
CA SER A 265 -7.36 6.04 -9.69
C SER A 265 -8.02 5.57 -8.37
N PHE A 266 -7.95 6.35 -7.28
CA PHE A 266 -8.69 6.06 -6.05
C PHE A 266 -10.09 6.69 -6.02
N GLN A 267 -10.41 7.54 -6.99
CA GLN A 267 -11.73 8.17 -7.10
C GLN A 267 -12.58 7.45 -8.15
N ARG A 268 -13.89 7.62 -8.02
CA ARG A 268 -14.84 7.12 -9.02
C ARG A 268 -15.12 8.24 -10.01
N GLY A 269 -14.84 7.99 -11.28
CA GLY A 269 -15.28 8.82 -12.39
C GLY A 269 -16.25 8.11 -13.32
N THR A 270 -16.75 8.85 -14.31
CA THR A 270 -17.67 8.44 -15.35
C THR A 270 -16.93 8.33 -16.67
N TYR A 271 -16.90 7.13 -17.25
CA TYR A 271 -16.35 6.92 -18.59
C TYR A 271 -17.35 7.41 -19.66
N PRO A 272 -16.91 8.09 -20.74
CA PRO A 272 -15.53 8.49 -21.03
C PRO A 272 -15.10 9.84 -20.44
N CYS A 273 -16.03 10.65 -19.91
CA CYS A 273 -15.79 12.07 -19.61
C CYS A 273 -14.64 12.35 -18.62
N ASP A 274 -14.48 11.54 -17.58
CA ASP A 274 -13.48 11.75 -16.53
C ASP A 274 -12.14 11.05 -16.84
N TYR A 275 -12.09 10.24 -17.90
CA TYR A 275 -10.93 9.44 -18.27
C TYR A 275 -10.04 10.19 -19.25
N VAL A 276 -8.74 9.99 -19.12
CA VAL A 276 -7.74 10.60 -19.99
C VAL A 276 -6.81 9.53 -20.55
N SER A 277 -6.32 9.76 -21.76
CA SER A 277 -5.26 8.94 -22.34
C SER A 277 -4.02 8.93 -21.43
N CYS A 278 -3.39 7.76 -21.31
CA CYS A 278 -2.14 7.57 -20.59
C CYS A 278 -1.01 8.50 -21.02
N ASP A 279 -1.04 9.06 -22.23
CA ASP A 279 -0.06 10.06 -22.70
C ASP A 279 -0.14 11.38 -21.93
N HIS A 280 -1.29 11.69 -21.34
CA HIS A 280 -1.51 12.89 -20.54
C HIS A 280 -1.25 12.70 -19.05
N ILE A 281 -0.94 11.47 -18.61
CA ILE A 281 -0.61 11.19 -17.21
C ILE A 281 0.89 11.46 -16.99
N PRO A 282 1.25 12.38 -16.07
CA PRO A 282 2.65 12.73 -15.81
C PRO A 282 3.54 11.52 -15.54
N SER A 283 4.68 11.47 -16.22
CA SER A 283 5.73 10.47 -16.00
C SER A 283 6.87 11.06 -15.17
N MET A 284 7.62 10.16 -14.53
CA MET A 284 8.81 10.52 -13.76
C MET A 284 10.04 10.54 -14.69
N ASN A 285 10.80 11.63 -14.70
CA ASN A 285 12.03 11.71 -15.49
C ASN A 285 13.22 11.10 -14.73
N LEU A 286 13.66 9.92 -15.16
CA LEU A 286 14.77 9.19 -14.56
C LEU A 286 16.15 9.80 -14.82
N GLU A 287 16.28 10.82 -15.68
CA GLU A 287 17.54 11.58 -15.80
C GLU A 287 17.95 12.25 -14.49
N ALA A 288 17.02 12.48 -13.55
CA ALA A 288 17.35 12.97 -12.20
C ALA A 288 18.18 11.97 -11.37
N TRP A 289 18.22 10.69 -11.76
CA TRP A 289 19.09 9.66 -11.19
C TRP A 289 20.32 9.41 -12.02
N ARG A 290 20.50 10.13 -13.14
CA ARG A 290 21.71 10.02 -13.93
C ARG A 290 22.90 10.50 -13.12
N GLU A 291 23.72 9.55 -12.72
CA GLU A 291 25.00 9.83 -12.13
C GLU A 291 25.84 10.56 -13.18
N LYS A 292 26.26 11.78 -12.87
CA LYS A 292 27.25 12.46 -13.70
C LYS A 292 28.51 11.60 -13.63
N ARG A 293 29.01 11.17 -14.79
CA ARG A 293 30.35 10.60 -15.00
C ARG A 293 31.48 11.60 -14.65
N LEU A 294 31.29 12.51 -13.69
CA LEU A 294 32.29 13.48 -13.25
C LEU A 294 33.48 12.79 -12.55
N ASP A 295 33.30 11.56 -12.11
CA ASP A 295 34.38 10.70 -11.66
C ASP A 295 35.34 10.28 -12.80
N LEU A 296 34.87 10.27 -14.05
CA LEU A 296 35.71 10.00 -15.22
C LEU A 296 36.46 11.24 -15.74
N GLN A 297 36.34 12.41 -15.09
CA GLN A 297 37.22 13.55 -15.42
C GLN A 297 38.62 13.38 -14.85
N GLN A 298 38.83 12.47 -13.88
CA GLN A 298 40.16 12.14 -13.37
C GLN A 298 40.71 10.85 -13.99
N CYS A 299 39.93 9.76 -14.07
CA CYS A 299 40.39 8.48 -14.65
C CYS A 299 39.66 8.09 -15.94
N ALA A 300 40.33 7.34 -16.81
CA ALA A 300 39.72 6.71 -17.99
C ALA A 300 38.64 5.68 -17.61
N TYR A 301 37.82 5.24 -18.57
CA TYR A 301 36.82 4.19 -18.34
C TYR A 301 37.47 2.92 -17.75
N PRO A 302 36.96 2.35 -16.63
CA PRO A 302 37.54 1.20 -15.94
C PRO A 302 37.72 -0.03 -16.84
N GLY A 303 36.87 -0.17 -17.85
CA GLY A 303 36.81 -1.35 -18.72
C GLY A 303 35.69 -2.29 -18.28
N THR A 304 34.94 -2.81 -19.25
CA THR A 304 33.90 -3.83 -19.02
C THR A 304 34.54 -5.20 -18.84
N ILE A 305 33.87 -6.06 -18.08
CA ILE A 305 34.26 -7.46 -17.91
C ILE A 305 33.17 -8.35 -18.49
N LYS A 306 33.55 -9.47 -19.10
CA LYS A 306 32.58 -10.43 -19.64
C LYS A 306 31.90 -11.15 -18.45
N ASN A 307 30.57 -11.30 -18.49
CA ASN A 307 29.77 -11.96 -17.45
C ASN A 307 29.85 -11.29 -16.07
N GLY A 308 30.00 -9.97 -16.05
CA GLY A 308 29.98 -9.16 -14.84
C GLY A 308 29.79 -7.68 -15.18
N ASP A 309 29.74 -6.86 -14.14
CA ASP A 309 29.60 -5.41 -14.26
C ASP A 309 30.40 -4.71 -13.16
N PHE A 310 30.48 -3.39 -13.19
CA PHE A 310 31.05 -2.60 -12.11
C PHE A 310 30.17 -1.43 -11.71
N VAL A 311 30.30 -1.03 -10.45
CA VAL A 311 29.76 0.22 -9.92
C VAL A 311 30.90 1.14 -9.54
N LEU A 312 30.77 2.42 -9.89
CA LEU A 312 31.68 3.46 -9.42
C LEU A 312 31.21 3.94 -8.05
N SER A 313 32.15 4.13 -7.14
CA SER A 313 31.89 4.63 -5.80
C SER A 313 33.03 5.52 -5.34
N THR A 314 32.72 6.57 -4.58
CA THR A 314 33.72 7.47 -4.02
C THR A 314 33.93 7.14 -2.55
N THR A 315 35.09 6.57 -2.22
CA THR A 315 35.47 6.21 -0.85
C THR A 315 36.65 7.06 -0.40
N SER A 316 36.51 7.80 0.71
CA SER A 316 37.56 8.66 1.26
C SER A 316 38.14 9.67 0.25
N GLY A 317 37.30 10.18 -0.66
CA GLY A 317 37.70 11.14 -1.70
C GLY A 317 38.45 10.53 -2.89
N LYS A 318 38.60 9.20 -2.96
CA LYS A 318 39.12 8.49 -4.12
C LYS A 318 37.99 7.77 -4.86
N LEU A 319 38.05 7.82 -6.20
CA LEU A 319 37.15 7.03 -7.04
C LEU A 319 37.57 5.55 -7.04
N VAL A 320 36.62 4.66 -6.84
CA VAL A 320 36.80 3.21 -6.80
C VAL A 320 35.81 2.56 -7.78
N ALA A 321 36.30 1.68 -8.64
CA ALA A 321 35.44 0.79 -9.43
C ALA A 321 35.34 -0.57 -8.74
N LEU A 322 34.14 -0.94 -8.34
CA LEU A 322 33.79 -2.20 -7.67
C LEU A 322 33.12 -3.14 -8.65
N TYR A 323 33.78 -4.23 -8.99
CA TYR A 323 33.33 -5.24 -9.93
C TYR A 323 32.55 -6.36 -9.24
N SER A 324 31.51 -6.84 -9.92
CA SER A 324 30.75 -8.02 -9.54
C SER A 324 30.49 -8.91 -10.75
N CYS A 325 30.40 -10.22 -10.52
CA CYS A 325 30.09 -11.18 -11.58
C CYS A 325 28.61 -11.53 -11.59
N SER A 326 28.07 -11.73 -12.79
CA SER A 326 26.72 -12.26 -12.99
C SER A 326 26.57 -13.64 -12.36
N HIS A 327 25.33 -14.03 -12.08
CA HIS A 327 25.03 -15.35 -11.53
C HIS A 327 25.66 -16.46 -12.39
N GLY A 328 26.31 -17.43 -11.74
CA GLY A 328 27.00 -18.56 -12.40
C GLY A 328 28.52 -18.39 -12.51
N PHE A 329 29.04 -17.18 -12.29
CA PHE A 329 30.46 -16.89 -12.41
C PHE A 329 31.09 -16.49 -11.07
N LYS A 330 32.39 -16.73 -10.93
CA LYS A 330 33.23 -16.34 -9.79
C LYS A 330 34.25 -15.30 -10.24
N LEU A 331 34.42 -14.28 -9.42
CA LEU A 331 35.38 -13.20 -9.67
C LEU A 331 36.81 -13.70 -9.40
N LYS A 332 37.68 -13.52 -10.39
CA LYS A 332 39.11 -13.84 -10.37
C LYS A 332 39.90 -12.55 -10.57
N GLY A 333 40.52 -12.07 -9.50
CA GLY A 333 41.23 -10.78 -9.46
C GLY A 333 40.75 -9.91 -8.29
N SER A 334 41.18 -8.65 -8.27
CA SER A 334 40.67 -7.69 -7.29
C SER A 334 39.25 -7.27 -7.63
N ALA A 335 38.33 -7.34 -6.67
CA ALA A 335 36.97 -6.84 -6.83
C ALA A 335 36.93 -5.31 -6.89
N ALA A 336 37.98 -4.62 -6.47
CA ALA A 336 38.05 -3.17 -6.46
C ALA A 336 39.35 -2.67 -7.10
N ILE A 337 39.25 -1.66 -7.96
CA ILE A 337 40.38 -0.87 -8.45
C ILE A 337 40.15 0.60 -8.10
N VAL A 338 41.22 1.31 -7.75
CA VAL A 338 41.17 2.69 -7.25
C VAL A 338 41.82 3.61 -8.28
N CYS A 339 41.18 4.74 -8.54
CA CYS A 339 41.71 5.81 -9.37
C CYS A 339 42.74 6.63 -8.56
N GLU A 340 43.99 6.60 -9.01
CA GLU A 340 45.09 7.35 -8.41
C GLU A 340 45.84 8.12 -9.51
N GLY A 341 45.96 9.44 -9.38
CA GLY A 341 46.68 10.27 -10.36
C GLY A 341 46.14 10.17 -11.80
N GLY A 342 44.84 9.85 -11.94
CA GLY A 342 44.16 9.67 -13.22
C GLY A 342 44.38 8.33 -13.93
N ARG A 343 44.93 7.32 -13.23
CA ARG A 343 45.01 5.93 -13.70
C ARG A 343 44.44 4.97 -12.67
N TRP A 344 43.95 3.83 -13.15
CA TRP A 344 43.54 2.73 -12.29
C TRP A 344 44.76 1.99 -11.75
N ASN A 345 44.79 1.74 -10.45
CA ASN A 345 45.86 1.00 -9.77
C ASN A 345 45.89 -0.51 -10.09
N GLY A 346 44.91 -1.01 -10.84
CA GLY A 346 44.76 -2.42 -11.18
C GLY A 346 44.04 -2.63 -12.50
N GLN A 347 44.10 -3.87 -12.99
CA GLN A 347 43.38 -4.32 -14.18
C GLN A 347 41.98 -4.82 -13.78
N PRO A 348 40.97 -4.71 -14.67
CA PRO A 348 39.65 -5.30 -14.46
C PRO A 348 39.76 -6.80 -14.17
N PRO A 349 39.02 -7.33 -13.18
CA PRO A 349 39.02 -8.75 -12.87
C PRO A 349 38.31 -9.55 -13.96
N GLN A 350 38.43 -10.88 -13.89
CA GLN A 350 37.72 -11.78 -14.81
C GLN A 350 36.63 -12.54 -14.08
N CYS A 351 35.49 -12.75 -14.74
CA CYS A 351 34.45 -13.66 -14.27
C CYS A 351 34.63 -15.01 -14.96
N THR A 352 35.03 -16.02 -14.19
CA THR A 352 35.21 -17.41 -14.66
C THR A 352 34.10 -18.29 -14.13
N ASP A 353 33.78 -19.40 -14.80
CA ASP A 353 32.74 -20.32 -14.33
C ASP A 353 32.99 -20.78 -12.89
N LYS A 354 31.91 -20.89 -12.10
CA LYS A 354 31.96 -21.57 -10.80
C LYS A 354 32.12 -23.07 -11.08
N VAL A 355 33.34 -23.59 -10.93
CA VAL A 355 33.60 -25.04 -10.91
C VAL A 355 32.79 -25.69 -9.81
#